data_AF-A0A7S9LQ33-F1
#
_entry.id   AF-A0A7S9LQ33-F1
#
_cell.length_a   1.000
_cell.length_b   1.000
_cell.length_c   1.000
_cell.angle_alpha   90.00
_cell.angle_beta   90.00
_cell.angle_gamma   90.00
#
_symmetry.space_group_name_H-M   'P 1'
#
loop_
_entity.id
_entity.type
_entity.pdbx_description
1 polymer ?
#
loop_
_entity_poly.entity_id
_entity_poly.type
_entity_poly.pdbx_seq_one_letter_code
_entity_poly.pdbx_strand_id
1 'polypeptide(L)'
;MTLTGKDLIAMGFEQGAWFGPALAEANAQNLQGDDLRQYLERIAPPRKRPLLSEPAPFAMHIEAEGEEDAANVAAVERTMAKLMRTPTLVGGAVMPDACPAGPEGTIPVGGVAIARNAIHPGMHSADICCSVMMTEFHDLAPKDVLDTMHAVTHFGPGGRRNGERFTLSPKLLDAFRENRFLRDAKIVQAAQEHLGTQGDGNHFAFVGISSATGRTCLVTHHGSRGPGAGLYKLGMKAAEKHRKRLSPETEKGNAWIPADTEQGEAYWEALQLVRKWTKANHNGLHQAVVERLRARQERRIWNEHNFVFRKDDLYYHAKGATPVDEAFLPDSGGVQIVPLNMAQPVLLVRRAEGAPEHGFAPHGAGRNRSRTAHKRSLGGRPDAEVFAAETEGLDARFFCGRIDVSELPSAYKDAGVVRRQMAEHRLADVVDEIVPYGSIMAGDWEHDAPWRVKARAKRAAKEAAA
;
A
#
# COMPACT_ATOMS: atom_id res chain seq x y z
N MET A 1 38.61 41.63 -6.14
CA MET A 1 37.44 42.34 -5.59
C MET A 1 36.96 41.52 -4.42
N THR A 2 36.74 42.11 -3.23
CA THR A 2 36.28 41.37 -2.06
C THR A 2 34.78 41.11 -2.18
N LEU A 3 34.39 39.84 -2.20
CA LEU A 3 33.00 39.39 -2.19
C LEU A 3 32.32 39.78 -0.87
N THR A 4 31.09 40.27 -0.98
CA THR A 4 30.23 40.67 0.12
C THR A 4 28.92 39.88 0.10
N GLY A 5 28.15 39.95 1.19
CA GLY A 5 26.83 39.32 1.22
C GLY A 5 25.87 39.85 0.15
N LYS A 6 26.04 41.09 -0.32
CA LYS A 6 25.24 41.65 -1.42
C LYS A 6 25.51 40.93 -2.74
N ASP A 7 26.74 40.51 -2.97
CA ASP A 7 27.13 39.78 -4.18
C ASP A 7 26.48 38.39 -4.22
N LEU A 8 26.44 37.68 -3.08
CA LEU A 8 25.76 36.39 -2.96
C LEU A 8 24.24 36.52 -3.14
N ILE A 9 23.63 37.58 -2.58
CA ILE A 9 22.19 37.84 -2.78
C ILE A 9 21.90 38.15 -4.26
N ALA A 10 22.75 38.93 -4.92
CA ALA A 10 22.64 39.23 -6.35
C ALA A 10 22.79 37.97 -7.23
N MET A 11 23.55 36.97 -6.78
CA MET A 11 23.65 35.64 -7.41
C MET A 11 22.44 34.73 -7.14
N GLY A 12 21.48 35.17 -6.31
CA GLY A 12 20.24 34.44 -6.01
C GLY A 12 20.34 33.46 -4.83
N PHE A 13 21.25 33.70 -3.89
CA PHE A 13 21.35 32.95 -2.63
C PHE A 13 20.58 33.62 -1.50
N GLU A 14 19.86 32.83 -0.70
CA GLU A 14 19.17 33.32 0.50
C GLU A 14 20.16 33.62 1.63
N GLN A 15 20.07 34.82 2.19
CA GLN A 15 20.89 35.26 3.32
C GLN A 15 20.71 34.34 4.54
N GLY A 16 21.81 33.94 5.16
CA GLY A 16 21.78 33.15 6.39
C GLY A 16 23.13 33.04 7.06
N ALA A 17 23.18 32.32 8.19
CA ALA A 17 24.40 32.15 9.00
C ALA A 17 25.59 31.54 8.22
N TRP A 18 25.32 30.84 7.12
CA TRP A 18 26.32 30.24 6.24
C TRP A 18 27.10 31.26 5.41
N PHE A 19 26.58 32.48 5.21
CA PHE A 19 27.24 33.51 4.41
C PHE A 19 28.60 33.91 4.97
N GLY A 20 28.75 34.02 6.29
CA GLY A 20 30.00 34.45 6.91
C GLY A 20 31.17 33.51 6.60
N PRO A 21 31.07 32.22 6.95
CA PRO A 21 32.09 31.22 6.59
C PRO A 21 32.30 31.08 5.07
N ALA A 22 31.23 31.13 4.29
CA ALA A 22 31.29 31.06 2.82
C ALA A 22 32.11 32.20 2.21
N LEU A 23 31.82 33.44 2.63
CA LEU A 23 32.51 34.64 2.16
C LEU A 23 33.96 34.66 2.61
N ALA A 24 34.26 34.20 3.82
CA ALA A 24 35.64 34.13 4.32
C ALA A 24 36.50 33.22 3.45
N GLU A 25 36.02 32.01 3.16
CA GLU A 25 36.72 31.03 2.33
C GLU A 25 36.81 31.47 0.87
N ALA A 26 35.70 31.95 0.29
CA ALA A 26 35.67 32.39 -1.10
C ALA A 26 36.61 33.58 -1.35
N ASN A 27 36.69 34.52 -0.40
CA ASN A 27 37.65 35.63 -0.47
C ASN A 27 39.09 35.17 -0.24
N ALA A 28 39.33 34.26 0.70
CA ALA A 28 40.68 33.72 0.96
C ALA A 28 41.25 32.98 -0.26
N GLN A 29 40.40 32.23 -0.97
CA GLN A 29 40.77 31.50 -2.19
C GLN A 29 40.67 32.36 -3.47
N ASN A 30 40.23 33.62 -3.38
CA ASN A 30 39.95 34.48 -4.53
C ASN A 30 39.04 33.81 -5.59
N LEU A 31 38.03 33.05 -5.16
CA LEU A 31 37.11 32.36 -6.07
C LEU A 31 36.33 33.37 -6.91
N GLN A 32 36.19 33.10 -8.21
CA GLN A 32 35.46 33.94 -9.16
C GLN A 32 34.71 33.08 -10.17
N GLY A 33 33.78 33.69 -10.92
CA GLY A 33 33.07 33.04 -12.02
C GLY A 33 32.41 31.71 -11.62
N ASP A 34 32.63 30.68 -12.43
CA ASP A 34 32.03 29.35 -12.24
C ASP A 34 32.54 28.64 -10.98
N ASP A 35 33.81 28.83 -10.60
CA ASP A 35 34.39 28.22 -9.40
C ASP A 35 33.73 28.76 -8.12
N LEU A 36 33.47 30.07 -8.09
CA LEU A 36 32.72 30.71 -7.00
C LEU A 36 31.29 30.18 -6.94
N ARG A 37 30.62 30.10 -8.10
CA ARG A 37 29.24 29.60 -8.16
C ARG A 37 29.16 28.14 -7.70
N GLN A 38 30.02 27.25 -8.18
CA GLN A 38 30.06 25.85 -7.76
C GLN A 38 30.36 25.71 -6.26
N TYR A 39 31.30 26.49 -5.74
CA TYR A 39 31.61 26.52 -4.31
C TYR A 39 30.39 26.95 -3.48
N LEU A 40 29.74 28.04 -3.86
CA LEU A 40 28.56 28.56 -3.17
C LEU A 40 27.38 27.59 -3.26
N GLU A 41 27.12 27.00 -4.42
CA GLU A 41 26.07 25.99 -4.62
C GLU A 41 26.29 24.74 -3.75
N ARG A 42 27.55 24.37 -3.50
CA ARG A 42 27.90 23.23 -2.63
C ARG A 42 27.62 23.48 -1.15
N ILE A 43 27.79 24.72 -0.67
CA ILE A 43 27.68 25.06 0.76
C ILE A 43 26.36 25.76 1.11
N ALA A 44 25.68 26.32 0.13
CA ALA A 44 24.40 26.99 0.33
C ALA A 44 23.38 26.01 0.91
N PRO A 45 22.55 26.44 1.87
CA PRO A 45 21.36 25.71 2.24
C PRO A 45 20.52 25.44 0.99
N PRO A 46 19.96 24.23 0.85
CA PRO A 46 19.12 23.93 -0.28
C PRO A 46 17.91 24.87 -0.30
N ARG A 47 17.55 25.35 -1.49
CA ARG A 47 16.43 26.26 -1.68
C ARG A 47 15.15 25.67 -1.11
N LYS A 48 14.40 26.48 -0.35
CA LYS A 48 13.08 26.10 0.12
C LYS A 48 12.13 25.89 -1.06
N ARG A 49 11.24 24.93 -0.91
CA ARG A 49 10.19 24.55 -1.86
C ARG A 49 8.85 24.81 -1.16
N PRO A 50 8.25 25.99 -1.30
CA PRO A 50 6.94 26.27 -0.73
C PRO A 50 5.88 25.36 -1.35
N LEU A 51 4.73 25.23 -0.68
CA LEU A 51 3.55 24.58 -1.27
C LEU A 51 3.19 25.25 -2.58
N LEU A 52 2.61 24.48 -3.50
CA LEU A 52 2.04 25.04 -4.72
C LEU A 52 0.87 25.98 -4.34
N SER A 53 0.78 27.10 -5.05
CA SER A 53 -0.32 28.06 -4.86
C SER A 53 -1.66 27.40 -5.17
N GLU A 54 -1.69 26.66 -6.29
CA GLU A 54 -2.82 25.83 -6.72
C GLU A 54 -2.46 24.34 -6.68
N PRO A 55 -3.43 23.43 -6.45
CA PRO A 55 -3.20 22.00 -6.58
C PRO A 55 -2.67 21.63 -7.97
N ALA A 56 -1.68 20.75 -8.04
CA ALA A 56 -1.31 20.10 -9.30
C ALA A 56 -2.51 19.29 -9.85
N PRO A 57 -2.61 19.10 -11.18
CA PRO A 57 -3.79 18.51 -11.81
C PRO A 57 -4.03 17.07 -11.32
N PHE A 58 -5.28 16.70 -11.09
CA PHE A 58 -5.65 15.32 -10.79
C PHE A 58 -7.02 14.98 -11.38
N ALA A 59 -7.22 13.71 -11.73
CA ALA A 59 -8.48 13.21 -12.26
C ALA A 59 -9.34 12.61 -11.15
N MET A 60 -10.65 12.88 -11.19
CA MET A 60 -11.65 12.22 -10.34
C MET A 60 -12.41 11.20 -11.19
N HIS A 61 -12.28 9.92 -10.85
CA HIS A 61 -13.02 8.82 -11.47
C HIS A 61 -14.02 8.19 -10.50
N ILE A 62 -14.52 9.01 -9.58
CA ILE A 62 -15.49 8.61 -8.58
C ILE A 62 -16.64 9.60 -8.59
N GLU A 63 -17.85 9.07 -8.67
CA GLU A 63 -19.10 9.83 -8.67
C GLU A 63 -19.96 9.36 -7.50
N ALA A 64 -20.74 10.28 -6.92
CA ALA A 64 -21.67 9.98 -5.84
C ALA A 64 -23.00 9.47 -6.41
N GLU A 65 -23.54 8.40 -5.82
CA GLU A 65 -24.80 7.76 -6.23
C GLU A 65 -25.96 8.09 -5.27
N GLY A 66 -25.65 8.63 -4.09
CA GLY A 66 -26.64 9.00 -3.09
C GLY A 66 -26.10 9.95 -2.02
N GLU A 67 -26.92 10.23 -1.01
CA GLU A 67 -26.52 11.14 0.08
C GLU A 67 -25.37 10.56 0.91
N GLU A 68 -25.31 9.24 1.05
CA GLU A 68 -24.34 8.58 1.92
C GLU A 68 -22.91 8.62 1.35
N ASP A 69 -22.75 8.42 0.04
CA ASP A 69 -21.43 8.45 -0.61
C ASP A 69 -21.02 9.86 -1.06
N ALA A 70 -21.95 10.80 -1.22
CA ALA A 70 -21.64 12.21 -1.49
C ALA A 70 -20.68 12.82 -0.44
N ALA A 71 -20.88 12.51 0.84
CA ALA A 71 -19.98 12.96 1.91
C ALA A 71 -18.57 12.35 1.79
N ASN A 72 -18.47 11.09 1.37
CA ASN A 72 -17.21 10.42 1.09
C ASN A 72 -16.52 11.09 -0.10
N VAL A 73 -17.20 11.26 -1.24
CA VAL A 73 -16.63 11.84 -2.46
C VAL A 73 -16.08 13.25 -2.18
N ALA A 74 -16.87 14.10 -1.54
CA ALA A 74 -16.44 15.46 -1.19
C ALA A 74 -15.23 15.46 -0.23
N ALA A 75 -15.17 14.53 0.73
CA ALA A 75 -14.02 14.41 1.63
C ALA A 75 -12.75 13.95 0.90
N VAL A 76 -12.89 13.03 -0.06
CA VAL A 76 -11.80 12.56 -0.92
C VAL A 76 -11.28 13.70 -1.80
N GLU A 77 -12.17 14.46 -2.43
CA GLU A 77 -11.81 15.60 -3.27
C GLU A 77 -11.03 16.67 -2.50
N ARG A 78 -11.54 17.12 -1.35
CA ARG A 78 -10.82 18.10 -0.49
C ARG A 78 -9.45 17.59 -0.07
N THR A 79 -9.40 16.33 0.31
CA THR A 79 -8.15 15.66 0.73
C THR A 79 -7.13 15.61 -0.41
N MET A 80 -7.57 15.23 -1.61
CA MET A 80 -6.71 15.15 -2.79
C MET A 80 -6.26 16.53 -3.24
N ALA A 81 -7.15 17.53 -3.28
CA ALA A 81 -6.81 18.92 -3.60
C ALA A 81 -5.73 19.46 -2.67
N LYS A 82 -5.85 19.20 -1.36
CA LYS A 82 -4.84 19.61 -0.37
C LYS A 82 -3.52 18.85 -0.54
N LEU A 83 -3.56 17.54 -0.76
CA LEU A 83 -2.38 16.72 -1.04
C LEU A 83 -1.62 17.26 -2.26
N MET A 84 -2.34 17.55 -3.34
CA MET A 84 -1.82 17.98 -4.63
C MET A 84 -1.14 19.36 -4.61
N ARG A 85 -1.19 20.08 -3.49
CA ARG A 85 -0.35 21.28 -3.26
C ARG A 85 1.08 20.96 -2.85
N THR A 86 1.42 19.68 -2.65
CA THR A 86 2.77 19.25 -2.28
C THR A 86 3.76 19.58 -3.41
N PRO A 87 4.95 20.18 -3.14
CA PRO A 87 5.76 20.85 -4.17
C PRO A 87 6.42 19.94 -5.22
N THR A 88 6.31 18.63 -5.03
CA THR A 88 6.89 17.59 -5.90
C THR A 88 5.85 16.91 -6.77
N LEU A 89 4.56 17.11 -6.49
CA LEU A 89 3.48 16.47 -7.21
C LEU A 89 3.21 17.20 -8.53
N VAL A 90 3.01 16.43 -9.58
CA VAL A 90 2.79 16.93 -10.95
C VAL A 90 1.51 16.38 -11.58
N GLY A 91 0.90 15.36 -10.95
CA GLY A 91 -0.30 14.71 -11.44
C GLY A 91 -0.90 13.79 -10.39
N GLY A 92 -2.16 13.38 -10.56
CA GLY A 92 -2.78 12.40 -9.69
C GLY A 92 -4.09 11.88 -10.24
N ALA A 93 -4.64 10.88 -9.57
CA ALA A 93 -5.96 10.34 -9.89
C ALA A 93 -6.62 9.74 -8.64
N VAL A 94 -7.95 9.70 -8.66
CA VAL A 94 -8.78 9.06 -7.63
C VAL A 94 -9.68 8.03 -8.31
N MET A 95 -9.65 6.81 -7.79
CA MET A 95 -10.39 5.67 -8.31
C MET A 95 -11.81 5.56 -7.68
N PRO A 96 -12.75 4.85 -8.34
CA PRO A 96 -14.12 4.64 -7.84
C PRO A 96 -14.24 4.10 -6.39
N ASP A 97 -13.28 3.29 -5.97
CA ASP A 97 -13.23 2.68 -4.64
C ASP A 97 -12.64 3.60 -3.56
N ALA A 98 -12.39 4.87 -3.88
CA ALA A 98 -11.64 5.75 -3.00
C ALA A 98 -12.34 6.11 -1.70
N CYS A 99 -11.57 6.15 -0.61
CA CYS A 99 -12.05 6.57 0.70
C CYS A 99 -10.99 7.31 1.53
N PRO A 100 -11.42 8.19 2.47
CA PRO A 100 -10.49 8.91 3.33
C PRO A 100 -9.71 7.95 4.23
N ALA A 101 -8.40 8.20 4.35
CA ALA A 101 -7.47 7.30 5.04
C ALA A 101 -6.76 7.94 6.24
N GLY A 102 -7.15 9.15 6.62
CA GLY A 102 -6.49 9.95 7.63
C GLY A 102 -7.01 11.38 7.63
N PRO A 103 -6.30 12.31 8.27
CA PRO A 103 -6.60 13.74 8.20
C PRO A 103 -6.61 14.25 6.76
N GLU A 104 -7.36 15.32 6.51
CA GLU A 104 -7.41 16.00 5.21
C GLU A 104 -6.00 16.39 4.74
N GLY A 105 -5.65 16.02 3.50
CA GLY A 105 -4.31 16.13 2.93
C GLY A 105 -3.53 14.81 2.91
N THR A 106 -4.03 13.75 3.54
CA THR A 106 -3.47 12.39 3.44
C THR A 106 -3.97 11.71 2.17
N ILE A 107 -3.10 11.10 1.35
CA ILE A 107 -3.58 10.36 0.17
C ILE A 107 -4.70 9.37 0.53
N PRO A 108 -5.85 9.43 -0.18
CA PRO A 108 -6.96 8.52 0.05
C PRO A 108 -6.54 7.09 -0.35
N VAL A 109 -7.20 6.08 0.22
CA VAL A 109 -7.22 4.75 -0.44
C VAL A 109 -7.97 4.95 -1.76
N GLY A 110 -7.59 4.27 -2.84
CA GLY A 110 -8.05 4.59 -4.20
C GLY A 110 -7.29 5.75 -4.84
N GLY A 111 -6.23 6.26 -4.21
CA GLY A 111 -5.49 7.44 -4.68
C GLY A 111 -4.19 7.09 -5.40
N VAL A 112 -3.88 7.86 -6.44
CA VAL A 112 -2.58 7.88 -7.14
C VAL A 112 -2.01 9.28 -7.10
N ALA A 113 -0.76 9.44 -6.64
CA ALA A 113 -0.03 10.70 -6.64
C ALA A 113 1.27 10.56 -7.45
N ILE A 114 1.43 11.39 -8.47
CA ILE A 114 2.56 11.36 -9.41
C ILE A 114 3.53 12.47 -9.00
N ALA A 115 4.75 12.09 -8.63
CA ALA A 115 5.78 13.00 -8.16
C ALA A 115 6.99 12.99 -9.09
N ARG A 116 7.63 14.16 -9.25
CA ARG A 116 8.91 14.27 -9.96
C ARG A 116 10.07 14.20 -8.98
N ASN A 117 11.01 13.28 -9.22
CA ASN A 117 12.24 13.12 -8.43
C ASN A 117 12.00 13.08 -6.89
N ALA A 118 10.93 12.42 -6.46
CA ALA A 118 10.55 12.39 -5.05
C ALA A 118 9.81 11.12 -4.70
N ILE A 119 10.29 10.41 -3.68
CA ILE A 119 9.63 9.23 -3.13
C ILE A 119 8.97 9.63 -1.81
N HIS A 120 7.66 9.47 -1.72
CA HIS A 120 6.82 9.82 -0.56
C HIS A 120 6.39 8.55 0.18
N PRO A 121 7.04 8.20 1.31
CA PRO A 121 6.70 6.99 2.05
C PRO A 121 5.22 6.98 2.50
N GLY A 122 4.70 8.13 2.90
CA GLY A 122 3.32 8.30 3.36
C GLY A 122 2.25 8.08 2.29
N MET A 123 2.64 8.05 1.01
CA MET A 123 1.70 7.95 -0.11
C MET A 123 1.41 6.52 -0.60
N HIS A 124 2.07 5.49 -0.07
CA HIS A 124 1.80 4.07 -0.39
C HIS A 124 1.47 3.20 0.83
N SER A 125 1.36 3.81 2.02
CA SER A 125 1.08 3.18 3.33
C SER A 125 2.20 2.33 3.95
N ALA A 126 1.98 1.94 5.22
CA ALA A 126 2.90 1.10 5.99
C ALA A 126 2.91 -0.37 5.56
N ASP A 127 1.85 -0.85 4.93
CA ASP A 127 1.83 -2.18 4.32
C ASP A 127 2.32 -2.08 2.88
N ILE A 128 3.62 -1.80 2.76
CA ILE A 128 4.31 -1.59 1.48
C ILE A 128 4.10 -2.82 0.61
N CYS A 129 3.82 -2.61 -0.67
CA CYS A 129 3.60 -3.69 -1.62
C CYS A 129 2.48 -4.64 -1.15
N CYS A 130 1.44 -4.15 -0.47
CA CYS A 130 0.21 -4.94 -0.36
C CYS A 130 -0.25 -5.30 -1.77
N SER A 131 -0.54 -6.59 -1.97
CA SER A 131 -0.62 -7.19 -3.28
C SER A 131 -1.52 -8.41 -3.28
N VAL A 132 -1.85 -8.85 -4.49
CA VAL A 132 -2.72 -9.98 -4.76
C VAL A 132 -2.02 -10.96 -5.68
N MET A 133 -2.15 -12.25 -5.39
CA MET A 133 -1.66 -13.34 -6.25
C MET A 133 -2.81 -14.31 -6.54
N MET A 134 -2.91 -14.78 -7.78
CA MET A 134 -3.82 -15.85 -8.18
C MET A 134 -3.04 -17.03 -8.75
N THR A 135 -3.40 -18.25 -8.37
CA THR A 135 -3.04 -19.48 -9.09
C THR A 135 -4.31 -20.17 -9.56
N GLU A 136 -4.36 -20.53 -10.84
CA GLU A 136 -5.40 -21.38 -11.43
C GLU A 136 -4.92 -22.84 -11.49
N PHE A 137 -5.76 -23.78 -11.07
CA PHE A 137 -5.45 -25.20 -11.01
C PHE A 137 -6.28 -26.02 -12.00
N HIS A 138 -5.72 -27.13 -12.45
CA HIS A 138 -6.46 -28.15 -13.20
C HIS A 138 -7.11 -29.15 -12.25
N ASP A 139 -8.35 -29.54 -12.55
CA ASP A 139 -9.01 -30.73 -11.99
C ASP A 139 -9.03 -30.80 -10.44
N LEU A 140 -9.12 -29.67 -9.75
CA LEU A 140 -9.25 -29.61 -8.29
C LEU A 140 -10.60 -29.07 -7.85
N ALA A 141 -11.18 -29.69 -6.83
CA ALA A 141 -12.37 -29.16 -6.17
C ALA A 141 -12.00 -27.92 -5.32
N PRO A 142 -12.82 -26.85 -5.35
CA PRO A 142 -12.61 -25.65 -4.52
C PRO A 142 -12.42 -25.96 -3.03
N LYS A 143 -13.17 -26.93 -2.52
CA LYS A 143 -13.09 -27.37 -1.13
C LYS A 143 -11.69 -27.83 -0.74
N ASP A 144 -11.07 -28.67 -1.56
CA ASP A 144 -9.75 -29.25 -1.26
C ASP A 144 -8.66 -28.16 -1.23
N VAL A 145 -8.77 -27.19 -2.14
CA VAL A 145 -7.89 -26.02 -2.18
C VAL A 145 -8.07 -25.16 -0.93
N LEU A 146 -9.31 -24.86 -0.54
CA LEU A 146 -9.61 -24.04 0.63
C LEU A 146 -9.19 -24.71 1.94
N ASP A 147 -9.45 -26.01 2.09
CA ASP A 147 -9.04 -26.80 3.26
C ASP A 147 -7.51 -26.85 3.38
N THR A 148 -6.82 -27.11 2.28
CA THR A 148 -5.36 -27.12 2.24
C THR A 148 -4.78 -25.75 2.55
N MET A 149 -5.35 -24.69 1.96
CA MET A 149 -4.93 -23.32 2.22
C MET A 149 -5.15 -22.93 3.69
N HIS A 150 -6.25 -23.34 4.31
CA HIS A 150 -6.48 -23.12 5.74
C HIS A 150 -5.43 -23.83 6.61
N ALA A 151 -5.04 -25.06 6.25
CA ALA A 151 -4.01 -25.80 6.96
C ALA A 151 -2.58 -25.26 6.75
N VAL A 152 -2.36 -24.41 5.73
CA VAL A 152 -1.05 -23.81 5.41
C VAL A 152 -0.95 -22.38 5.90
N THR A 153 -2.03 -21.61 5.85
CA THR A 153 -2.02 -20.17 6.14
C THR A 153 -1.64 -19.86 7.59
N HIS A 154 -1.30 -18.59 7.84
CA HIS A 154 -1.17 -18.04 9.18
C HIS A 154 -1.63 -16.59 9.17
N PHE A 155 -2.73 -16.32 9.89
CA PHE A 155 -3.25 -14.97 10.12
C PHE A 155 -3.06 -14.55 11.59
N GLY A 156 -3.22 -13.25 11.85
CA GLY A 156 -3.05 -12.63 13.15
C GLY A 156 -1.67 -11.99 13.35
N PRO A 157 -1.35 -11.61 14.60
CA PRO A 157 -0.12 -10.93 14.94
C PRO A 157 1.06 -11.91 15.02
N GLY A 158 2.27 -11.38 14.81
CA GLY A 158 3.51 -12.13 14.95
C GLY A 158 3.92 -12.89 13.68
N GLY A 159 4.75 -13.91 13.87
CA GLY A 159 5.32 -14.72 12.81
C GLY A 159 5.35 -16.20 13.19
N ARG A 160 5.89 -17.00 12.28
CA ARG A 160 6.01 -18.46 12.45
C ARG A 160 7.15 -18.81 13.40
N ARG A 161 6.89 -19.82 14.24
CA ARG A 161 7.87 -20.37 15.19
C ARG A 161 9.01 -21.05 14.43
N ASN A 162 10.18 -21.12 15.06
CA ASN A 162 11.28 -21.94 14.54
C ASN A 162 10.81 -23.37 14.24
N GLY A 163 11.20 -23.90 13.08
CA GLY A 163 10.75 -25.21 12.58
C GLY A 163 9.49 -25.17 11.71
N GLU A 164 8.68 -24.11 11.79
CA GLU A 164 7.47 -23.93 10.98
C GLU A 164 7.61 -22.82 9.92
N ARG A 165 8.76 -22.13 9.89
CA ARG A 165 9.03 -21.00 9.01
C ARG A 165 9.22 -21.45 7.56
N PHE A 166 8.73 -20.62 6.65
CA PHE A 166 9.12 -20.71 5.26
C PHE A 166 10.58 -20.26 5.12
N THR A 167 11.30 -20.87 4.18
CA THR A 167 12.70 -20.52 3.94
C THR A 167 12.79 -19.28 3.07
N LEU A 168 13.34 -18.20 3.62
CA LEU A 168 13.72 -17.03 2.82
C LEU A 168 15.00 -17.36 2.04
N SER A 169 15.03 -17.01 0.75
CA SER A 169 16.22 -17.17 -0.07
C SER A 169 17.44 -16.50 0.57
N PRO A 170 18.60 -17.19 0.69
CA PRO A 170 19.83 -16.58 1.21
C PRO A 170 20.21 -15.30 0.48
N LYS A 171 20.09 -15.30 -0.86
CA LYS A 171 20.37 -14.13 -1.70
C LYS A 171 19.50 -12.92 -1.35
N LEU A 172 18.21 -13.14 -1.08
CA LEU A 172 17.30 -12.05 -0.69
C LEU A 172 17.58 -11.57 0.74
N LEU A 173 17.92 -12.50 1.65
CA LEU A 173 18.29 -12.17 3.02
C LEU A 173 19.59 -11.36 3.08
N ASP A 174 20.60 -11.70 2.28
CA ASP A 174 21.85 -10.95 2.21
C ASP A 174 21.64 -9.56 1.61
N ALA A 175 20.82 -9.43 0.56
CA ALA A 175 20.44 -8.12 0.03
C ALA A 175 19.73 -7.23 1.07
N PHE A 176 18.92 -7.81 1.96
CA PHE A 176 18.33 -7.09 3.09
C PHE A 176 19.41 -6.58 4.07
N ARG A 177 20.46 -7.38 4.33
CA ARG A 177 21.57 -7.03 5.23
C ARG A 177 22.49 -5.96 4.64
N GLU A 178 22.64 -5.93 3.33
CA GLU A 178 23.45 -4.96 2.60
C GLU A 178 22.75 -3.59 2.49
N ASN A 179 21.42 -3.57 2.33
CA ASN A 179 20.67 -2.33 2.20
C ASN A 179 20.56 -1.55 3.52
N ARG A 180 20.98 -0.27 3.52
CA ARG A 180 21.02 0.59 4.70
C ARG A 180 19.69 0.81 5.43
N PHE A 181 18.55 0.64 4.76
CA PHE A 181 17.22 0.75 5.37
C PHE A 181 16.72 -0.58 5.93
N LEU A 182 17.15 -1.71 5.37
CA LEU A 182 16.64 -3.04 5.73
C LEU A 182 17.53 -3.82 6.70
N ARG A 183 18.80 -3.41 6.85
CA ARG A 183 19.79 -4.08 7.73
C ARG A 183 19.50 -4.01 9.23
N ASP A 184 18.46 -3.30 9.65
CA ASP A 184 18.03 -3.30 11.05
C ASP A 184 17.70 -4.73 11.50
N ALA A 185 18.25 -5.16 12.64
CA ALA A 185 18.12 -6.53 13.12
C ALA A 185 16.65 -6.98 13.26
N LYS A 186 15.73 -6.05 13.62
CA LYS A 186 14.31 -6.36 13.75
C LYS A 186 13.64 -6.55 12.39
N ILE A 187 14.04 -5.78 11.38
CA ILE A 187 13.55 -5.93 10.00
C ILE A 187 14.03 -7.26 9.43
N VAL A 188 15.32 -7.58 9.59
CA VAL A 188 15.90 -8.86 9.12
C VAL A 188 15.28 -10.06 9.84
N GLN A 189 15.01 -9.95 11.14
CA GLN A 189 14.31 -10.97 11.90
C GLN A 189 12.86 -11.14 11.38
N ALA A 190 12.12 -10.04 11.24
CA ALA A 190 10.75 -10.09 10.74
C ALA A 190 10.66 -10.65 9.31
N ALA A 191 11.66 -10.40 8.46
CA ALA A 191 11.72 -10.95 7.10
C ALA A 191 11.79 -12.48 7.08
N GLN A 192 12.37 -13.09 8.11
CA GLN A 192 12.42 -14.55 8.23
C GLN A 192 11.18 -15.09 8.97
N GLU A 193 10.77 -14.42 10.04
CA GLU A 193 9.67 -14.88 10.90
C GLU A 193 8.30 -14.74 10.25
N HIS A 194 8.08 -13.67 9.48
CA HIS A 194 6.77 -13.36 8.92
C HIS A 194 6.58 -13.96 7.52
N LEU A 195 7.58 -14.65 6.97
CA LEU A 195 7.44 -15.30 5.66
C LEU A 195 6.46 -16.49 5.76
N GLY A 196 5.55 -16.58 4.79
CA GLY A 196 4.38 -17.45 4.79
C GLY A 196 3.27 -17.00 5.74
N THR A 197 3.19 -15.74 6.13
CA THR A 197 2.08 -15.19 6.92
C THR A 197 1.25 -14.21 6.10
N GLN A 198 -0.05 -14.14 6.36
CA GLN A 198 -0.94 -13.21 5.65
C GLN A 198 -1.28 -11.99 6.47
N GLY A 199 -1.27 -12.08 7.81
CA GLY A 199 -1.55 -10.92 8.66
C GLY A 199 -3.00 -10.80 9.06
N ASP A 200 -3.57 -9.60 8.97
CA ASP A 200 -4.87 -9.27 9.54
C ASP A 200 -5.58 -8.15 8.76
N GLY A 201 -6.79 -7.78 9.15
CA GLY A 201 -7.61 -6.75 8.52
C GLY A 201 -8.27 -7.29 7.25
N ASN A 202 -8.10 -6.58 6.14
CA ASN A 202 -8.68 -6.96 4.85
C ASN A 202 -7.86 -8.02 4.09
N HIS A 203 -6.84 -8.62 4.72
CA HIS A 203 -6.04 -9.67 4.11
C HIS A 203 -6.81 -10.99 4.11
N PHE A 204 -6.68 -11.76 3.03
CA PHE A 204 -7.49 -12.97 2.84
C PHE A 204 -6.79 -14.03 2.00
N ALA A 205 -7.27 -15.28 2.12
CA ALA A 205 -7.17 -16.29 1.08
C ALA A 205 -8.57 -16.61 0.56
N PHE A 206 -8.76 -16.56 -0.74
CA PHE A 206 -10.04 -16.72 -1.42
C PHE A 206 -9.93 -17.87 -2.40
N VAL A 207 -10.95 -18.72 -2.46
CA VAL A 207 -11.07 -19.77 -3.45
C VAL A 207 -12.37 -19.57 -4.21
N GLY A 208 -12.29 -19.70 -5.53
CA GLY A 208 -13.45 -19.58 -6.40
C GLY A 208 -13.24 -20.25 -7.75
N ILE A 209 -14.19 -20.09 -8.64
CA ILE A 209 -14.22 -20.69 -9.98
C ILE A 209 -14.08 -19.59 -11.03
N SER A 210 -13.11 -19.72 -11.93
CA SER A 210 -13.02 -18.86 -13.12
C SER A 210 -14.24 -19.07 -14.00
N SER A 211 -14.93 -17.99 -14.33
CA SER A 211 -16.10 -18.02 -15.23
C SER A 211 -15.69 -18.39 -16.65
N ALA A 212 -14.51 -17.95 -17.10
CA ALA A 212 -14.02 -18.23 -18.44
C ALA A 212 -13.57 -19.69 -18.64
N THR A 213 -12.99 -20.33 -17.61
CA THR A 213 -12.36 -21.65 -17.75
C THR A 213 -13.06 -22.77 -16.97
N GLY A 214 -13.94 -22.44 -16.03
CA GLY A 214 -14.53 -23.39 -15.09
C GLY A 214 -13.54 -23.95 -14.05
N ARG A 215 -12.31 -23.42 -13.99
CA ARG A 215 -11.25 -23.94 -13.12
C ARG A 215 -11.22 -23.28 -11.76
N THR A 216 -10.80 -24.06 -10.76
CA THR A 216 -10.57 -23.57 -9.41
C THR A 216 -9.37 -22.64 -9.35
N CYS A 217 -9.56 -21.49 -8.73
CA CYS A 217 -8.54 -20.47 -8.51
C CYS A 217 -8.34 -20.20 -7.02
N LEU A 218 -7.09 -20.14 -6.58
CA LEU A 218 -6.70 -19.60 -5.28
C LEU A 218 -6.21 -18.17 -5.47
N VAL A 219 -6.78 -17.23 -4.72
CA VAL A 219 -6.35 -15.84 -4.65
C VAL A 219 -5.90 -15.51 -3.24
N THR A 220 -4.71 -14.94 -3.04
CA THR A 220 -4.29 -14.42 -1.74
C THR A 220 -4.08 -12.92 -1.81
N HIS A 221 -4.39 -12.23 -0.72
CA HIS A 221 -4.25 -10.79 -0.57
C HIS A 221 -3.55 -10.49 0.76
N HIS A 222 -2.34 -9.95 0.68
CA HIS A 222 -1.56 -9.50 1.83
C HIS A 222 -0.36 -8.65 1.38
N GLY A 223 0.26 -7.94 2.32
CA GLY A 223 1.45 -7.16 2.07
C GLY A 223 2.72 -7.65 2.76
N SER A 224 3.63 -6.71 2.94
CA SER A 224 5.03 -6.93 3.35
C SER A 224 5.23 -7.13 4.84
N ARG A 225 4.16 -7.14 5.64
CA ARG A 225 4.19 -7.47 7.06
C ARG A 225 5.19 -6.60 7.85
N GLY A 226 5.94 -7.22 8.76
CA GLY A 226 6.92 -6.55 9.61
C GLY A 226 8.05 -5.88 8.82
N PRO A 227 8.62 -6.53 7.77
CA PRO A 227 9.60 -5.90 6.89
C PRO A 227 9.18 -4.54 6.34
N GLY A 228 8.02 -4.45 5.68
CA GLY A 228 7.58 -3.19 5.09
C GLY A 228 7.15 -2.16 6.13
N ALA A 229 6.52 -2.57 7.23
CA ALA A 229 6.20 -1.65 8.32
C ALA A 229 7.47 -1.01 8.92
N GLY A 230 8.56 -1.79 9.04
CA GLY A 230 9.87 -1.30 9.44
C GLY A 230 10.47 -0.32 8.44
N LEU A 231 10.45 -0.68 7.14
CA LEU A 231 10.93 0.18 6.06
C LEU A 231 10.14 1.50 6.00
N TYR A 232 8.81 1.45 6.09
CA TYR A 232 7.94 2.64 6.08
C TYR A 232 8.32 3.60 7.21
N LYS A 233 8.51 3.08 8.43
CA LYS A 233 8.90 3.89 9.59
C LYS A 233 10.25 4.58 9.38
N LEU A 234 11.23 3.88 8.82
CA LEU A 234 12.54 4.45 8.51
C LEU A 234 12.49 5.44 7.34
N GLY A 235 11.67 5.16 6.32
CA GLY A 235 11.38 6.06 5.20
C GLY A 235 10.76 7.38 5.68
N MET A 236 9.68 7.32 6.47
CA MET A 236 9.05 8.52 7.06
C MET A 236 10.04 9.34 7.90
N LYS A 237 10.94 8.68 8.65
CA LYS A 237 12.00 9.36 9.42
C LYS A 237 13.02 10.05 8.50
N ALA A 238 13.39 9.43 7.39
CA ALA A 238 14.30 10.03 6.41
C ALA A 238 13.63 11.23 5.71
N ALA A 239 12.40 11.04 5.25
CA ALA A 239 11.60 12.07 4.59
C ALA A 239 11.38 13.30 5.48
N GLU A 240 11.10 13.12 6.78
CA GLU A 240 10.90 14.24 7.71
C GLU A 240 12.13 15.14 7.83
N LYS A 241 13.36 14.58 7.71
CA LYS A 241 14.59 15.39 7.71
C LYS A 241 14.64 16.30 6.49
N HIS A 242 14.25 15.79 5.32
CA HIS A 242 14.18 16.57 4.09
C HIS A 242 13.08 17.60 4.16
N ARG A 243 11.88 17.25 4.63
CA ARG A 243 10.74 18.17 4.80
C ARG A 243 11.11 19.38 5.66
N LYS A 244 11.70 19.18 6.84
CA LYS A 244 12.13 20.29 7.73
C LYS A 244 13.12 21.25 7.08
N ARG A 245 13.92 20.76 6.12
CA ARG A 245 14.94 21.54 5.43
C ARG A 245 14.41 22.20 4.15
N LEU A 246 13.63 21.45 3.37
CA LEU A 246 13.19 21.82 2.03
C LEU A 246 11.80 22.45 2.03
N SER A 247 10.85 21.98 2.83
CA SER A 247 9.48 22.48 2.83
C SER A 247 8.81 22.32 4.21
N PRO A 248 9.12 23.20 5.18
CA PRO A 248 8.58 23.13 6.53
C PRO A 248 7.05 23.25 6.62
N GLU A 249 6.42 23.80 5.59
CA GLU A 249 4.97 23.98 5.46
C GLU A 249 4.26 22.72 4.94
N THR A 250 4.96 21.86 4.20
CA THR A 250 4.40 20.56 3.78
C THR A 250 4.07 19.73 5.01
N GLU A 251 2.92 19.04 4.96
CA GLU A 251 2.49 18.16 6.05
C GLU A 251 3.48 17.01 6.26
N LYS A 252 3.65 16.59 7.50
CA LYS A 252 4.56 15.48 7.85
C LYS A 252 4.24 14.18 7.10
N GLY A 253 2.97 13.92 6.82
CA GLY A 253 2.52 12.75 6.05
C GLY A 253 2.97 12.77 4.58
N ASN A 254 3.20 13.97 4.03
CA ASN A 254 3.53 14.21 2.62
C ASN A 254 5.02 14.59 2.44
N ALA A 255 5.84 14.19 3.41
CA ALA A 255 7.28 14.33 3.34
C ALA A 255 7.87 13.38 2.28
N TRP A 256 8.93 13.81 1.60
CA TRP A 256 9.61 12.99 0.59
C TRP A 256 11.11 12.83 0.82
N ILE A 257 11.66 11.81 0.17
CA ILE A 257 13.08 11.60 -0.03
C ILE A 257 13.38 11.98 -1.50
N PRO A 258 14.28 12.95 -1.77
CA PRO A 258 14.72 13.25 -3.13
C PRO A 258 15.35 12.00 -3.77
N ALA A 259 14.86 11.61 -4.94
CA ALA A 259 15.12 10.28 -5.49
C ALA A 259 16.53 10.14 -6.08
N ASP A 260 17.10 11.24 -6.59
CA ASP A 260 18.45 11.40 -7.14
C ASP A 260 19.58 11.51 -6.10
N THR A 261 19.28 11.19 -4.84
CA THR A 261 20.30 11.15 -3.77
C THR A 261 20.65 9.71 -3.44
N GLU A 262 21.85 9.46 -2.93
CA GLU A 262 22.26 8.13 -2.43
C GLU A 262 21.24 7.54 -1.43
N GLN A 263 20.60 8.41 -0.61
CA GLN A 263 19.54 7.99 0.30
C GLN A 263 18.25 7.62 -0.46
N GLY A 264 17.90 8.35 -1.51
CA GLY A 264 16.76 8.07 -2.39
C GLY A 264 16.94 6.76 -3.15
N GLU A 265 18.11 6.56 -3.76
CA GLU A 265 18.48 5.31 -4.44
C GLU A 265 18.40 4.11 -3.51
N ALA A 266 19.02 4.21 -2.32
CA ALA A 266 18.97 3.13 -1.35
C ALA A 266 17.55 2.85 -0.82
N TYR A 267 16.70 3.87 -0.71
CA TYR A 267 15.30 3.69 -0.32
C TYR A 267 14.49 3.04 -1.44
N TRP A 268 14.71 3.45 -2.69
CA TRP A 268 14.12 2.82 -3.87
C TRP A 268 14.50 1.34 -3.95
N GLU A 269 15.77 1.00 -3.80
CA GLU A 269 16.23 -0.38 -3.74
C GLU A 269 15.55 -1.17 -2.61
N ALA A 270 15.38 -0.55 -1.44
CA ALA A 270 14.67 -1.17 -0.32
C ALA A 270 13.20 -1.48 -0.65
N LEU A 271 12.51 -0.57 -1.35
CA LEU A 271 11.15 -0.82 -1.85
C LEU A 271 11.13 -2.02 -2.80
N GLN A 272 12.10 -2.13 -3.73
CA GLN A 272 12.20 -3.26 -4.65
C GLN A 272 12.54 -4.58 -3.93
N LEU A 273 13.33 -4.55 -2.87
CA LEU A 273 13.63 -5.74 -2.05
C LEU A 273 12.40 -6.19 -1.24
N VAL A 274 11.65 -5.25 -0.66
CA VAL A 274 10.37 -5.56 0.01
C VAL A 274 9.35 -6.10 -0.99
N ARG A 275 9.28 -5.54 -2.20
CA ARG A 275 8.46 -6.06 -3.31
C ARG A 275 8.78 -7.54 -3.61
N LYS A 276 10.07 -7.86 -3.78
CA LYS A 276 10.53 -9.25 -3.99
C LYS A 276 10.16 -10.15 -2.81
N TRP A 277 10.28 -9.66 -1.58
CA TRP A 277 9.90 -10.39 -0.37
C TRP A 277 8.39 -10.68 -0.34
N THR A 278 7.54 -9.70 -0.63
CA THR A 278 6.09 -9.92 -0.63
C THR A 278 5.67 -10.91 -1.72
N LYS A 279 6.23 -10.79 -2.93
CA LYS A 279 6.01 -11.79 -3.99
C LYS A 279 6.45 -13.19 -3.58
N ALA A 280 7.58 -13.32 -2.87
CA ALA A 280 8.04 -14.60 -2.33
C ALA A 280 7.10 -15.15 -1.24
N ASN A 281 6.51 -14.27 -0.42
CA ASN A 281 5.52 -14.62 0.59
C ASN A 281 4.27 -15.27 -0.02
N HIS A 282 3.67 -14.62 -1.03
CA HIS A 282 2.55 -15.18 -1.79
C HIS A 282 2.94 -16.52 -2.45
N ASN A 283 4.08 -16.55 -3.13
CA ASN A 283 4.55 -17.76 -3.82
C ASN A 283 4.74 -18.93 -2.86
N GLY A 284 5.27 -18.71 -1.65
CA GLY A 284 5.42 -19.76 -0.65
C GLY A 284 4.07 -20.41 -0.30
N LEU A 285 3.05 -19.60 -0.03
CA LEU A 285 1.71 -20.10 0.29
C LEU A 285 1.07 -20.85 -0.89
N HIS A 286 1.10 -20.28 -2.09
CA HIS A 286 0.54 -20.91 -3.28
C HIS A 286 1.28 -22.21 -3.63
N GLN A 287 2.61 -22.22 -3.49
CA GLN A 287 3.44 -23.39 -3.75
C GLN A 287 3.19 -24.51 -2.74
N ALA A 288 2.99 -24.19 -1.46
CA ALA A 288 2.63 -25.19 -0.45
C ALA A 288 1.29 -25.87 -0.75
N VAL A 289 0.31 -25.15 -1.30
CA VAL A 289 -0.96 -25.74 -1.78
C VAL A 289 -0.71 -26.66 -2.99
N VAL A 290 0.07 -26.20 -3.97
CA VAL A 290 0.47 -27.00 -5.15
C VAL A 290 1.10 -28.33 -4.70
N GLU A 291 2.05 -28.28 -3.78
CA GLU A 291 2.80 -29.47 -3.33
C GLU A 291 1.93 -30.44 -2.53
N ARG A 292 1.11 -29.93 -1.60
CA ARG A 292 0.24 -30.76 -0.77
C ARG A 292 -0.84 -31.48 -1.57
N LEU A 293 -1.39 -30.81 -2.59
CA LEU A 293 -2.42 -31.38 -3.46
C LEU A 293 -1.84 -32.09 -4.69
N ARG A 294 -0.51 -32.04 -4.89
CA ARG A 294 0.17 -32.49 -6.12
C ARG A 294 -0.48 -31.90 -7.37
N ALA A 295 -0.88 -30.63 -7.25
CA ALA A 295 -1.69 -29.95 -8.24
C ALA A 295 -0.90 -29.61 -9.50
N ARG A 296 -1.54 -29.72 -10.66
CA ARG A 296 -1.05 -29.06 -11.87
C ARG A 296 -1.61 -27.64 -11.90
N GLN A 297 -0.73 -26.63 -11.94
CA GLN A 297 -1.13 -25.24 -12.13
C GLN A 297 -1.10 -24.85 -13.61
N GLU A 298 -2.05 -24.03 -14.04
CA GLU A 298 -2.07 -23.45 -15.39
C GLU A 298 -1.29 -22.14 -15.44
N ARG A 299 -1.75 -21.17 -14.65
CA ARG A 299 -1.23 -19.81 -14.65
C ARG A 299 -1.14 -19.27 -13.24
N ARG A 300 -0.18 -18.38 -13.04
CA ARG A 300 0.00 -17.61 -11.82
C ARG A 300 0.25 -16.16 -12.18
N ILE A 301 -0.57 -15.26 -11.64
CA ILE A 301 -0.49 -13.81 -11.87
C ILE A 301 -0.41 -13.09 -10.53
N TRP A 302 0.24 -11.94 -10.51
CA TRP A 302 0.46 -11.15 -9.30
C TRP A 302 0.52 -9.66 -9.63
N ASN A 303 -0.08 -8.84 -8.77
CA ASN A 303 0.02 -7.40 -8.85
C ASN A 303 -0.12 -6.71 -7.49
N GLU A 304 0.53 -5.56 -7.37
CA GLU A 304 0.50 -4.68 -6.22
C GLU A 304 -0.60 -3.64 -6.33
N HIS A 305 -1.03 -3.11 -5.19
CA HIS A 305 -1.92 -1.94 -5.16
C HIS A 305 -1.53 -0.87 -4.13
N ASN A 306 -0.50 -1.13 -3.33
CA ASN A 306 0.07 -0.19 -2.36
C ASN A 306 1.57 -0.07 -2.62
N PHE A 307 1.97 0.69 -3.63
CA PHE A 307 3.38 0.71 -4.04
C PHE A 307 3.80 2.00 -4.72
N VAL A 308 5.08 2.10 -5.06
CA VAL A 308 5.64 3.19 -5.86
C VAL A 308 6.15 2.62 -7.17
N PHE A 309 5.61 3.11 -8.28
CA PHE A 309 6.01 2.73 -9.63
C PHE A 309 6.84 3.85 -10.25
N ARG A 310 7.76 3.50 -11.14
CA ARG A 310 8.65 4.48 -11.78
C ARG A 310 8.53 4.38 -13.30
N LYS A 311 8.30 5.52 -13.95
CA LYS A 311 8.33 5.70 -15.41
C LYS A 311 9.13 6.96 -15.68
N ASP A 312 10.26 6.83 -16.36
CA ASP A 312 11.23 7.90 -16.57
C ASP A 312 11.65 8.56 -15.23
N ASP A 313 11.48 9.87 -15.09
CA ASP A 313 11.81 10.64 -13.88
C ASP A 313 10.62 10.82 -12.91
N LEU A 314 9.51 10.12 -13.17
CA LEU A 314 8.28 10.18 -12.40
C LEU A 314 8.09 8.96 -11.50
N TYR A 315 7.60 9.24 -10.29
CA TYR A 315 7.27 8.27 -9.24
C TYR A 315 5.77 8.30 -8.96
N TYR A 316 5.09 7.22 -9.29
CA TYR A 316 3.64 7.05 -9.14
C TYR A 316 3.37 6.31 -7.83
N HIS A 317 2.81 7.02 -6.86
CA HIS A 317 2.50 6.47 -5.54
C HIS A 317 1.04 6.04 -5.54
N ALA A 318 0.81 4.73 -5.50
CA ALA A 318 -0.51 4.15 -5.42
C ALA A 318 -0.80 3.71 -3.98
N LYS A 319 -1.96 4.11 -3.45
CA LYS A 319 -2.52 3.58 -2.21
C LYS A 319 -3.92 3.05 -2.50
N GLY A 320 -4.03 1.75 -2.63
CA GLY A 320 -5.23 1.06 -3.08
C GLY A 320 -5.56 1.42 -4.52
N ALA A 321 -4.60 1.33 -5.44
CA ALA A 321 -4.86 1.48 -6.87
C ALA A 321 -4.03 0.44 -7.66
N THR A 322 -4.66 -0.22 -8.62
CA THR A 322 -4.07 -1.30 -9.41
C THR A 322 -3.39 -0.74 -10.65
N PRO A 323 -2.10 -0.99 -10.90
CA PRO A 323 -1.44 -0.54 -12.12
C PRO A 323 -2.01 -1.31 -13.33
N VAL A 324 -2.37 -0.61 -14.39
CA VAL A 324 -2.80 -1.20 -15.68
C VAL A 324 -1.91 -0.75 -16.85
N ASP A 325 -0.97 0.18 -16.65
CA ASP A 325 0.06 0.50 -17.63
C ASP A 325 1.09 -0.63 -17.74
N GLU A 326 1.32 -1.13 -18.95
CA GLU A 326 2.27 -2.21 -19.23
C GLU A 326 3.68 -1.92 -18.69
N ALA A 327 4.11 -0.65 -18.63
CA ALA A 327 5.39 -0.26 -18.06
C ALA A 327 5.53 -0.64 -16.56
N PHE A 328 4.42 -0.83 -15.85
CA PHE A 328 4.37 -1.25 -14.46
C PHE A 328 4.15 -2.76 -14.28
N LEU A 329 3.90 -3.50 -15.37
CA LEU A 329 3.41 -4.87 -15.38
C LEU A 329 4.39 -5.88 -16.02
N PRO A 330 5.61 -6.04 -15.48
CA PRO A 330 6.61 -6.90 -16.12
C PRO A 330 6.23 -8.40 -16.12
N ASP A 331 5.32 -8.83 -15.25
CA ASP A 331 5.11 -10.26 -14.92
C ASP A 331 3.67 -10.76 -15.14
N SER A 332 2.76 -9.99 -15.74
CA SER A 332 1.33 -10.29 -15.72
C SER A 332 0.64 -10.45 -17.09
N GLY A 333 1.36 -10.19 -18.20
CA GLY A 333 0.77 -10.23 -19.54
C GLY A 333 -0.41 -9.27 -19.72
N GLY A 334 -0.37 -8.13 -19.00
CA GLY A 334 -1.40 -7.08 -19.02
C GLY A 334 -2.65 -7.38 -18.18
N VAL A 335 -2.76 -8.57 -17.56
CA VAL A 335 -3.91 -8.95 -16.71
C VAL A 335 -3.64 -8.64 -15.26
N GLN A 336 -4.58 -7.99 -14.58
CA GLN A 336 -4.48 -7.61 -13.19
C GLN A 336 -5.64 -8.18 -12.37
N ILE A 337 -5.43 -8.33 -11.07
CA ILE A 337 -6.40 -8.90 -10.14
C ILE A 337 -6.98 -7.75 -9.30
N VAL A 338 -8.31 -7.65 -9.26
CA VAL A 338 -9.05 -6.66 -8.48
C VAL A 338 -10.07 -7.40 -7.60
N PRO A 339 -9.75 -7.68 -6.32
CA PRO A 339 -10.70 -8.33 -5.42
C PRO A 339 -11.74 -7.35 -4.88
N LEU A 340 -13.03 -7.70 -4.96
CA LEU A 340 -14.11 -6.86 -4.44
C LEU A 340 -14.26 -7.05 -2.92
N ASN A 341 -15.04 -8.04 -2.50
CA ASN A 341 -15.16 -8.45 -1.10
C ASN A 341 -15.34 -9.98 -1.03
N MET A 342 -15.46 -10.54 0.17
CA MET A 342 -15.50 -12.00 0.36
C MET A 342 -16.69 -12.73 -0.28
N ALA A 343 -17.77 -12.01 -0.59
CA ALA A 343 -18.98 -12.55 -1.21
C ALA A 343 -19.19 -12.09 -2.66
N GLN A 344 -18.22 -11.38 -3.22
CA GLN A 344 -18.26 -10.86 -4.59
C GLN A 344 -17.10 -11.43 -5.40
N PRO A 345 -17.20 -11.44 -6.75
CA PRO A 345 -16.13 -11.97 -7.58
C PRO A 345 -14.79 -11.25 -7.38
N VAL A 346 -13.71 -11.98 -7.64
CA VAL A 346 -12.41 -11.35 -7.93
C VAL A 346 -12.36 -11.11 -9.44
N LEU A 347 -12.19 -9.86 -9.84
CA LEU A 347 -12.14 -9.49 -11.25
C LEU A 347 -10.73 -9.67 -11.81
N LEU A 348 -10.62 -10.26 -12.99
CA LEU A 348 -9.42 -10.17 -13.81
C LEU A 348 -9.63 -9.08 -14.85
N VAL A 349 -8.75 -8.08 -14.86
CA VAL A 349 -8.92 -6.88 -15.68
C VAL A 349 -7.72 -6.62 -16.58
N ARG A 350 -7.93 -5.93 -17.70
CA ARG A 350 -6.88 -5.36 -18.54
C ARG A 350 -7.09 -3.87 -18.70
N ARG A 351 -6.05 -3.14 -19.08
CA ARG A 351 -6.18 -1.72 -19.47
C ARG A 351 -7.22 -1.58 -20.58
N ALA A 352 -8.18 -0.68 -20.39
CA ALA A 352 -9.18 -0.40 -21.41
C ALA A 352 -8.59 0.39 -22.58
N GLU A 353 -9.21 0.27 -23.75
CA GLU A 353 -8.87 1.12 -24.89
C GLU A 353 -9.17 2.59 -24.59
N GLY A 354 -8.19 3.46 -24.84
CA GLY A 354 -8.30 4.89 -24.51
C GLY A 354 -8.26 5.20 -23.01
N ALA A 355 -7.77 4.27 -22.18
CA ALA A 355 -7.64 4.47 -20.74
C ALA A 355 -6.73 5.66 -20.38
N PRO A 356 -7.05 6.40 -19.31
CA PRO A 356 -6.29 7.57 -18.89
C PRO A 356 -4.78 7.32 -18.73
N GLU A 357 -3.97 8.34 -19.02
CA GLU A 357 -2.51 8.23 -19.04
C GLU A 357 -1.88 7.86 -17.69
N HIS A 358 -2.56 8.14 -16.57
CA HIS A 358 -2.07 7.78 -15.23
C HIS A 358 -1.85 6.27 -15.08
N GLY A 359 -2.63 5.45 -15.79
CA GLY A 359 -2.37 4.02 -15.91
C GLY A 359 -2.76 3.18 -14.70
N PHE A 360 -3.81 3.57 -13.96
CA PHE A 360 -4.33 2.82 -12.81
C PHE A 360 -5.84 2.55 -12.90
N ALA A 361 -6.28 1.52 -12.17
CA ALA A 361 -7.66 1.11 -11.99
C ALA A 361 -7.96 0.92 -10.48
N PRO A 362 -9.23 0.73 -10.06
CA PRO A 362 -9.57 0.34 -8.69
C PRO A 362 -8.77 -0.87 -8.20
N HIS A 363 -8.55 -0.94 -6.89
CA HIS A 363 -7.93 -2.11 -6.25
C HIS A 363 -8.93 -3.07 -5.62
N GLY A 364 -10.15 -2.62 -5.37
CA GLY A 364 -11.22 -3.45 -4.83
C GLY A 364 -12.51 -2.67 -4.65
N ALA A 365 -13.31 -3.03 -3.64
CA ALA A 365 -14.60 -2.37 -3.41
C ALA A 365 -14.49 -1.04 -2.63
N GLY A 366 -13.46 -0.85 -1.80
CA GLY A 366 -13.34 0.34 -0.94
C GLY A 366 -14.40 0.41 0.16
N ARG A 367 -14.43 1.50 0.95
CA ARG A 367 -15.39 1.66 2.07
C ARG A 367 -15.99 3.06 2.11
N ASN A 368 -17.30 3.18 2.37
CA ASN A 368 -17.93 4.48 2.66
C ASN A 368 -17.76 4.90 4.13
N ARG A 369 -17.68 3.92 5.05
CA ARG A 369 -17.60 4.15 6.50
C ARG A 369 -16.31 3.58 7.07
N SER A 370 -15.82 4.19 8.16
CA SER A 370 -14.73 3.59 8.94
C SER A 370 -15.19 2.28 9.61
N ARG A 371 -14.25 1.38 9.93
CA ARG A 371 -14.56 0.11 10.63
C ARG A 371 -15.40 0.33 11.88
N THR A 372 -15.06 1.34 12.69
CA THR A 372 -15.79 1.68 13.92
C THR A 372 -17.19 2.24 13.61
N ALA A 373 -17.33 3.08 12.58
CA ALA A 373 -18.64 3.61 12.20
C ALA A 373 -19.56 2.50 11.65
N HIS A 374 -19.02 1.59 10.85
CA HIS A 374 -19.74 0.43 10.33
C HIS A 374 -20.20 -0.51 11.46
N LYS A 375 -19.30 -0.90 12.38
CA LYS A 375 -19.64 -1.71 13.57
C LYS A 375 -20.80 -1.09 14.38
N ARG A 376 -20.82 0.23 14.55
CA ARG A 376 -21.93 0.93 15.23
C ARG A 376 -23.24 0.90 14.45
N SER A 377 -23.18 0.98 13.12
CA SER A 377 -24.39 0.98 12.30
C SER A 377 -25.13 -0.35 12.25
N LEU A 378 -24.47 -1.46 12.63
CA LEU A 378 -25.12 -2.77 12.75
C LEU A 378 -26.06 -2.86 13.96
N GLY A 379 -26.19 -1.81 14.79
CA GLY A 379 -27.23 -1.71 15.81
C GLY A 379 -27.15 -2.77 16.92
N GLY A 380 -26.00 -3.39 17.13
CA GLY A 380 -25.81 -4.45 18.12
C GLY A 380 -26.34 -5.82 17.70
N ARG A 381 -26.67 -6.01 16.41
CA ARG A 381 -26.95 -7.34 15.85
C ARG A 381 -25.80 -8.31 16.18
N PRO A 382 -26.08 -9.57 16.55
CA PRO A 382 -25.03 -10.55 16.82
C PRO A 382 -24.14 -10.77 15.60
N ASP A 383 -22.82 -10.78 15.79
CA ASP A 383 -21.85 -10.97 14.70
C ASP A 383 -22.14 -12.24 13.87
N ALA A 384 -22.60 -13.31 14.52
CA ALA A 384 -22.97 -14.56 13.87
C ALA A 384 -24.19 -14.44 12.94
N GLU A 385 -25.16 -13.59 13.28
CA GLU A 385 -26.34 -13.35 12.44
C GLU A 385 -25.97 -12.56 11.19
N VAL A 386 -25.16 -11.49 11.36
CA VAL A 386 -24.65 -10.68 10.25
C VAL A 386 -23.80 -11.54 9.32
N PHE A 387 -22.89 -12.33 9.89
CA PHE A 387 -22.05 -13.26 9.15
C PHE A 387 -22.87 -14.28 8.35
N ALA A 388 -23.83 -14.96 8.98
CA ALA A 388 -24.65 -15.97 8.31
C ALA A 388 -25.46 -15.38 7.15
N ALA A 389 -26.01 -14.17 7.32
CA ALA A 389 -26.76 -13.49 6.28
C ALA A 389 -25.88 -13.05 5.10
N GLU A 390 -24.70 -12.50 5.38
CA GLU A 390 -23.83 -11.93 4.32
C GLU A 390 -22.94 -12.97 3.63
N THR A 391 -22.83 -14.18 4.18
CA THR A 391 -22.01 -15.27 3.61
C THR A 391 -22.83 -16.51 3.24
N GLU A 392 -24.14 -16.34 3.04
CA GLU A 392 -25.02 -17.43 2.63
C GLU A 392 -24.50 -18.12 1.36
N GLY A 393 -24.36 -19.46 1.43
CA GLY A 393 -23.85 -20.26 0.33
C GLY A 393 -22.31 -20.27 0.18
N LEU A 394 -21.56 -19.59 1.04
CA LEU A 394 -20.10 -19.50 0.99
C LEU A 394 -19.42 -20.25 2.15
N ASP A 395 -18.28 -20.88 1.85
CA ASP A 395 -17.39 -21.45 2.87
C ASP A 395 -16.46 -20.35 3.43
N ALA A 396 -17.03 -19.47 4.24
CA ALA A 396 -16.30 -18.37 4.88
C ALA A 396 -15.74 -18.77 6.25
N ARG A 397 -14.47 -18.45 6.50
CA ARG A 397 -13.74 -18.89 7.70
C ARG A 397 -12.96 -17.74 8.33
N PHE A 398 -12.86 -17.75 9.65
CA PHE A 398 -11.98 -16.87 10.42
C PHE A 398 -10.91 -17.67 11.13
N PHE A 399 -9.66 -17.47 10.74
CA PHE A 399 -8.51 -18.22 11.25
C PHE A 399 -8.32 -18.09 12.76
N CYS A 400 -8.53 -16.89 13.31
CA CYS A 400 -8.42 -16.61 14.74
C CYS A 400 -9.68 -17.01 15.53
N GLY A 401 -10.69 -17.62 14.89
CA GLY A 401 -11.90 -18.13 15.55
C GLY A 401 -12.91 -17.07 15.99
N ARG A 402 -12.68 -15.79 15.66
CA ARG A 402 -13.58 -14.66 15.95
C ARG A 402 -14.00 -13.98 14.66
N ILE A 403 -15.30 -13.79 14.48
CA ILE A 403 -15.85 -13.04 13.35
C ILE A 403 -15.41 -11.57 13.46
N ASP A 404 -14.93 -10.99 12.36
CA ASP A 404 -14.74 -9.54 12.27
C ASP A 404 -15.77 -8.94 11.30
N VAL A 405 -16.86 -8.40 11.87
CA VAL A 405 -17.93 -7.78 11.08
C VAL A 405 -17.47 -6.54 10.30
N SER A 406 -16.30 -5.94 10.63
CA SER A 406 -15.78 -4.82 9.83
C SER A 406 -15.11 -5.20 8.52
N GLU A 407 -15.05 -6.50 8.24
CA GLU A 407 -14.48 -7.06 7.02
C GLU A 407 -15.50 -7.91 6.23
N LEU A 408 -16.77 -7.90 6.66
CA LEU A 408 -17.88 -8.53 5.94
C LEU A 408 -18.36 -7.65 4.77
N PRO A 409 -19.09 -8.21 3.79
CA PRO A 409 -19.53 -7.51 2.58
C PRO A 409 -20.14 -6.12 2.81
N SER A 410 -21.01 -5.95 3.81
CA SER A 410 -21.69 -4.67 4.09
C SER A 410 -20.77 -3.57 4.62
N ALA A 411 -19.52 -3.89 4.97
CA ALA A 411 -18.50 -2.91 5.35
C ALA A 411 -17.89 -2.18 4.14
N TYR A 412 -18.08 -2.72 2.93
CA TYR A 412 -17.51 -2.21 1.69
C TYR A 412 -18.53 -1.44 0.86
N LYS A 413 -18.06 -0.69 -0.15
CA LYS A 413 -18.97 -0.10 -1.15
C LYS A 413 -19.61 -1.21 -1.99
N ASP A 414 -20.71 -0.85 -2.64
CA ASP A 414 -21.34 -1.72 -3.62
C ASP A 414 -20.37 -2.03 -4.79
N ALA A 415 -20.15 -3.31 -5.03
CA ALA A 415 -19.23 -3.79 -6.05
C ALA A 415 -19.70 -3.48 -7.48
N GLY A 416 -21.01 -3.47 -7.72
CA GLY A 416 -21.62 -3.12 -9.00
C GLY A 416 -21.36 -1.66 -9.35
N VAL A 417 -21.37 -0.77 -8.35
CA VAL A 417 -21.04 0.65 -8.52
C VAL A 417 -19.59 0.84 -8.94
N VAL A 418 -18.65 0.22 -8.21
CA VAL A 418 -17.22 0.30 -8.56
C VAL A 418 -16.97 -0.24 -9.96
N ARG A 419 -17.58 -1.37 -10.32
CA ARG A 419 -17.47 -1.97 -11.65
C ARG A 419 -18.02 -1.06 -12.75
N ARG A 420 -19.19 -0.46 -12.54
CA ARG A 420 -19.80 0.44 -13.52
C ARG A 420 -18.94 1.68 -13.75
N GLN A 421 -18.53 2.37 -12.69
CA GLN A 421 -17.69 3.57 -12.82
C GLN A 421 -16.31 3.24 -13.40
N MET A 422 -15.74 2.07 -13.10
CA MET A 422 -14.51 1.59 -13.75
C MET A 422 -14.64 1.52 -15.27
N ALA A 423 -15.79 1.05 -15.77
CA ALA A 423 -16.08 0.98 -17.20
C ALA A 423 -16.41 2.36 -17.81
N GLU A 424 -17.26 3.17 -17.15
CA GLU A 424 -17.66 4.51 -17.62
C GLU A 424 -16.45 5.45 -17.76
N HIS A 425 -15.50 5.38 -16.83
CA HIS A 425 -14.25 6.13 -16.88
C HIS A 425 -13.16 5.46 -17.73
N ARG A 426 -13.45 4.31 -18.36
CA ARG A 426 -12.52 3.53 -19.20
C ARG A 426 -11.20 3.24 -18.49
N LEU A 427 -11.26 2.84 -17.22
CA LEU A 427 -10.05 2.53 -16.45
C LEU A 427 -9.51 1.13 -16.80
N ALA A 428 -10.40 0.15 -16.86
CA ALA A 428 -10.07 -1.24 -17.18
C ALA A 428 -11.28 -2.03 -17.67
N ASP A 429 -11.02 -3.03 -18.51
CA ASP A 429 -12.00 -3.99 -19.00
C ASP A 429 -11.91 -5.30 -18.20
N VAL A 430 -13.06 -5.85 -17.79
CA VAL A 430 -13.13 -7.16 -17.14
C VAL A 430 -13.01 -8.26 -18.20
N VAL A 431 -12.00 -9.13 -18.06
CA VAL A 431 -11.72 -10.22 -19.01
C VAL A 431 -12.07 -11.60 -18.45
N ASP A 432 -12.22 -11.74 -17.14
CA ASP A 432 -12.67 -12.96 -16.45
C ASP A 432 -13.10 -12.58 -15.02
N GLU A 433 -13.86 -13.46 -14.38
CA GLU A 433 -14.34 -13.30 -13.01
C GLU A 433 -14.17 -14.61 -12.26
N ILE A 434 -13.57 -14.54 -11.08
CA ILE A 434 -13.46 -15.67 -10.17
C ILE A 434 -14.66 -15.62 -9.20
N VAL A 435 -15.67 -16.44 -9.48
CA VAL A 435 -16.91 -16.54 -8.69
C VAL A 435 -16.60 -17.18 -7.33
N PRO A 436 -17.06 -16.60 -6.22
CA PRO A 436 -16.70 -17.06 -4.88
C PRO A 436 -17.21 -18.47 -4.58
N TYR A 437 -16.33 -19.31 -4.04
CA TYR A 437 -16.69 -20.54 -3.33
C TYR A 437 -16.55 -20.33 -1.81
N GLY A 438 -15.45 -19.70 -1.38
CA GLY A 438 -15.19 -19.46 0.03
C GLY A 438 -13.92 -18.66 0.27
N SER A 439 -13.71 -18.27 1.52
CA SER A 439 -12.56 -17.46 1.90
C SER A 439 -12.13 -17.70 3.34
N ILE A 440 -10.87 -17.39 3.63
CA ILE A 440 -10.28 -17.39 4.96
C ILE A 440 -9.81 -15.98 5.25
N MET A 441 -10.39 -15.38 6.28
CA MET A 441 -10.03 -14.09 6.84
C MET A 441 -9.30 -14.30 8.17
N ALA A 442 -8.64 -13.27 8.67
CA ALA A 442 -7.98 -13.33 9.97
C ALA A 442 -8.98 -13.45 11.13
N GLY A 443 -9.95 -12.54 11.19
CA GLY A 443 -10.90 -12.42 12.30
C GLY A 443 -10.45 -11.44 13.38
N ASP A 444 -11.32 -11.13 14.34
CA ASP A 444 -11.05 -10.14 15.41
C ASP A 444 -10.11 -10.72 16.47
N TRP A 445 -8.83 -10.86 16.11
CA TRP A 445 -7.80 -11.34 17.04
C TRP A 445 -7.55 -10.35 18.18
N GLU A 446 -7.82 -9.05 17.98
CA GLU A 446 -7.59 -8.03 19.00
C GLU A 446 -8.45 -8.27 20.23
N HIS A 447 -9.66 -8.83 20.06
CA HIS A 447 -10.51 -9.26 21.16
C HIS A 447 -9.75 -10.16 22.15
N ASP A 448 -8.99 -11.12 21.62
CA ASP A 448 -8.27 -12.14 22.38
C ASP A 448 -6.76 -11.84 22.50
N ALA A 449 -6.37 -10.58 22.26
CA ALA A 449 -4.98 -10.16 22.39
C ALA A 449 -4.45 -10.41 23.83
N PRO A 450 -3.21 -10.92 24.00
CA PRO A 450 -2.70 -11.34 25.32
C PRO A 450 -2.79 -10.27 26.41
N TRP A 451 -2.55 -9.01 26.06
CA TRP A 451 -2.65 -7.89 27.02
C TRP A 451 -4.09 -7.57 27.41
N ARG A 452 -5.07 -7.75 26.50
CA ARG A 452 -6.49 -7.54 26.80
C ARG A 452 -7.05 -8.68 27.64
N VAL A 453 -6.69 -9.92 27.34
CA VAL A 453 -7.03 -11.10 28.16
C VAL A 453 -6.51 -10.91 29.59
N LYS A 454 -5.23 -10.53 29.73
CA LYS A 454 -4.62 -10.25 31.04
C LYS A 454 -5.32 -9.11 31.78
N ALA A 455 -5.71 -8.04 31.07
CA ALA A 455 -6.45 -6.93 31.66
C ALA A 455 -7.86 -7.34 32.14
N ARG A 456 -8.60 -8.13 31.37
CA ARG A 456 -9.91 -8.68 31.75
C ARG A 456 -9.80 -9.58 32.98
N ALA A 457 -8.82 -10.49 33.00
CA ALA A 457 -8.57 -11.36 34.15
C ALA A 457 -8.26 -10.56 35.41
N LYS A 458 -7.43 -9.50 35.30
CA LYS A 458 -7.13 -8.59 36.44
C LYS A 458 -8.39 -7.86 36.93
N ARG A 459 -9.25 -7.41 36.01
CA ARG A 459 -10.51 -6.74 36.36
C ARG A 459 -11.48 -7.69 37.06
N ALA A 460 -11.69 -8.88 36.51
CA ALA A 460 -12.55 -9.91 37.10
C ALA A 460 -12.05 -10.31 38.49
N ALA A 461 -10.73 -10.47 38.68
CA ALA A 461 -10.15 -10.74 39.99
C ALA A 461 -10.39 -9.61 41.01
N LYS A 462 -10.39 -8.34 40.55
CA LYS A 462 -10.69 -7.18 41.39
C LYS A 462 -12.18 -7.09 41.74
N GLU A 463 -13.06 -7.38 40.79
CA GLU A 463 -14.52 -7.42 40.99
C GLU A 463 -14.93 -8.58 41.89
N ALA A 464 -14.25 -9.73 41.81
CA ALA A 464 -14.49 -10.87 42.71
C ALA A 464 -13.93 -10.67 44.14
N ALA A 465 -13.04 -9.69 44.33
CA ALA A 465 -12.45 -9.34 45.62
C ALA A 465 -13.14 -8.14 46.30
N ALA A 466 -14.11 -7.51 45.63
CA ALA A 466 -14.94 -6.42 46.12
C ALA A 466 -16.33 -6.97 46.46
#